data_AF-A0A2X3JJW3-F1
#
_entry.id   AF-A0A2X3JJW3-F1
#
_cell.length_a   1.000
_cell.length_b   1.000
_cell.length_c   1.000
_cell.angle_alpha   90.00
_cell.angle_beta   90.00
_cell.angle_gamma   90.00
#
_symmetry.space_group_name_H-M   'P 1'
#
loop_
_entity.id
_entity.type
_entity.pdbx_description
1 polymer ?
#
loop_
_entity_poly.entity_id
_entity_poly.type
_entity_poly.pdbx_seq_one_letter_code
_entity_poly.pdbx_strand_id
1 'polypeptide(L)' 'MTTENPLISIYMPTWNRQQLAIRAIKSVLRQDYPHWEMIIVDDCSSSYEQLQQFVEELNDPPCVVYA' A
#
# COMPACT_ATOMS: atom_id res chain seq x y z
N MET A 1 26.29 -14.88 -9.58
CA MET A 1 25.48 -13.99 -8.75
C MET A 1 24.20 -13.75 -9.53
N THR A 2 23.07 -14.31 -9.12
CA THR A 2 21.79 -13.99 -9.75
C THR A 2 21.52 -12.51 -9.51
N THR A 3 21.48 -11.73 -10.59
CA THR A 3 21.16 -10.30 -10.59
C THR A 3 19.65 -10.11 -10.43
N GLU A 4 19.04 -10.82 -9.49
CA GLU A 4 17.62 -10.67 -9.21
C GLU A 4 17.47 -9.64 -8.10
N ASN A 5 16.86 -8.51 -8.46
CA ASN A 5 16.42 -7.51 -7.51
C ASN A 5 15.55 -8.22 -6.45
N PRO A 6 15.86 -8.19 -5.15
CA PRO A 6 15.05 -8.85 -4.14
C PRO A 6 13.63 -8.24 -4.06
N LEU A 7 12.61 -9.05 -3.83
CA LEU A 7 11.28 -8.52 -3.53
C LEU A 7 11.32 -7.78 -2.18
N ILE A 8 10.86 -6.53 -2.16
CA ILE A 8 10.70 -5.74 -0.93
C ILE A 8 9.23 -5.70 -0.54
N SER A 9 8.88 -6.29 0.59
CA SER A 9 7.52 -6.23 1.14
C SER A 9 7.39 -5.07 2.12
N ILE A 10 6.47 -4.15 1.83
CA ILE A 10 6.19 -2.97 2.66
C ILE A 10 4.93 -3.23 3.47
N TYR A 11 5.08 -3.41 4.77
CA TYR A 11 3.96 -3.63 5.69
C TYR A 11 3.53 -2.32 6.36
N MET A 12 2.26 -1.95 6.22
CA MET A 12 1.69 -0.69 6.73
C MET A 12 0.42 -0.94 7.56
N PRO A 13 0.53 -1.09 8.88
CA PRO A 13 -0.63 -1.05 9.76
C PRO A 13 -1.17 0.38 9.87
N THR A 14 -2.48 0.55 9.84
CA THR A 14 -3.15 1.85 9.96
C THR A 14 -4.44 1.76 10.78
N TRP A 15 -4.80 2.86 11.45
CA TRP A 15 -6.06 3.00 12.17
C TRP A 15 -6.52 4.46 12.16
N ASN A 16 -7.76 4.72 11.71
CA ASN A 16 -8.42 6.04 11.64
C ASN A 16 -7.57 7.17 11.03
N ARG A 17 -6.72 6.83 10.05
CA ARG A 17 -5.72 7.75 9.46
C ARG A 17 -5.63 7.60 7.94
N GLN A 18 -6.78 7.44 7.26
CA GLN A 18 -6.81 7.13 5.83
C GLN A 18 -6.10 8.17 4.96
N GLN A 19 -6.15 9.46 5.30
CA GLN A 19 -5.44 10.50 4.54
C GLN A 19 -3.91 10.36 4.61
N LEU A 20 -3.40 9.93 5.76
CA LEU A 20 -1.97 9.65 5.93
C LEU A 20 -1.57 8.37 5.21
N ALA A 21 -2.41 7.33 5.27
CA ALA A 21 -2.22 6.10 4.52
C ALA A 21 -2.17 6.36 3.01
N ILE A 22 -3.14 7.11 2.46
CA ILE A 22 -3.18 7.51 1.05
C ILE A 22 -1.91 8.28 0.66
N ARG A 23 -1.45 9.21 1.51
CA ARG A 23 -0.20 9.95 1.27
C ARG A 23 1.01 9.01 1.23
N ALA A 24 1.07 8.04 2.13
CA ALA A 24 2.14 7.06 2.19
C ALA A 24 2.11 6.13 0.95
N ILE A 25 0.96 5.63 0.55
CA ILE A 25 0.76 4.83 -0.68
C ILE A 25 1.28 5.61 -1.90
N LYS A 26 0.85 6.87 -2.07
CA LYS A 26 1.34 7.74 -3.14
C LYS A 26 2.86 7.95 -3.09
N SER A 27 3.47 7.91 -1.91
CA SER A 27 4.93 8.02 -1.76
C SER A 27 5.64 6.75 -2.21
N VAL A 28 5.06 5.58 -1.95
CA VAL A 28 5.64 4.29 -2.33
C VAL A 28 5.43 4.01 -3.82
N LEU A 29 4.29 4.41 -4.40
CA LEU A 29 4.05 4.33 -5.84
C LEU A 29 5.05 5.15 -6.69
N ARG A 30 5.75 6.12 -6.09
CA ARG A 30 6.80 6.92 -6.74
C ARG A 30 8.22 6.38 -6.54
N GLN A 31 8.39 5.17 -5.99
CA GLN A 31 9.71 4.58 -5.84
C GLN A 31 10.25 4.11 -7.21
N ASP A 32 11.55 4.31 -7.45
CA ASP A 32 12.22 3.86 -8.68
C ASP A 32 12.59 2.37 -8.63
N TYR A 33 12.48 1.74 -7.46
CA TYR A 33 12.73 0.31 -7.31
C TYR A 33 11.56 -0.50 -7.89
N PRO A 34 11.79 -1.47 -8.79
CA PRO A 34 10.70 -2.11 -9.51
C PRO A 34 10.08 -3.33 -8.81
N HIS A 35 10.76 -3.91 -7.80
CA HIS A 35 10.38 -5.21 -7.25
C HIS A 35 9.90 -5.09 -5.80
N TRP A 36 8.72 -4.51 -5.60
CA TRP A 36 8.12 -4.38 -4.26
C TRP A 36 6.64 -4.72 -4.27
N GLU A 37 6.15 -5.07 -3.09
CA GLU A 37 4.73 -5.22 -2.79
C GLU A 37 4.41 -4.41 -1.53
N MET A 38 3.16 -4.01 -1.38
CA MET A 38 2.69 -3.31 -0.18
C MET A 38 1.45 -4.00 0.39
N ILE A 39 1.49 -4.27 1.68
CA ILE A 39 0.39 -4.85 2.45
C ILE A 39 -0.04 -3.81 3.47
N ILE A 40 -1.26 -3.31 3.30
CA ILE A 40 -1.88 -2.35 4.22
C ILE A 40 -2.89 -3.12 5.06
N VAL A 41 -2.76 -3.02 6.38
CA VAL A 41 -3.69 -3.65 7.32
C VAL A 41 -4.35 -2.55 8.13
N ASP A 42 -5.66 -2.42 7.98
CA ASP A 42 -6.47 -1.47 8.73
C ASP A 42 -7.10 -2.17 9.94
N ASP A 43 -7.02 -1.57 11.13
CA ASP A 43 -7.55 -2.15 12.37
C ASP A 43 -9.04 -1.78 12.57
N CYS A 44 -9.89 -2.13 11.61
CA CYS A 44 -11.34 -1.85 11.61
C CYS A 44 -11.69 -0.36 11.80
N SER A 45 -11.01 0.52 11.08
CA SER A 45 -11.28 1.96 11.07
C SER A 45 -12.68 2.25 10.51
N SER A 46 -13.34 3.28 11.06
CA SER A 46 -14.62 3.77 10.50
C SER A 46 -14.47 4.38 9.10
N SER A 47 -13.24 4.63 8.67
CA SER A 47 -12.88 5.19 7.37
C SER A 47 -12.25 4.16 6.41
N TYR A 48 -12.34 2.87 6.72
CA TYR A 48 -11.74 1.79 5.91
C TYR A 48 -12.20 1.84 4.44
N GLU A 49 -13.50 2.02 4.19
CA GLU A 49 -14.06 2.05 2.83
C GLU A 49 -13.40 3.10 1.93
N GLN A 50 -13.07 4.27 2.48
CA GLN A 50 -12.38 5.32 1.73
C GLN A 50 -10.97 4.90 1.29
N LEU A 51 -10.27 4.15 2.15
CA LEU A 51 -8.93 3.64 1.86
C LEU A 51 -8.99 2.51 0.83
N GLN A 52 -9.95 1.59 0.98
CA GLN A 52 -10.17 0.50 0.03
C GLN A 52 -10.52 1.04 -1.36
N GLN A 53 -11.50 1.96 -1.46
CA GLN A 53 -11.90 2.57 -2.72
C GLN A 53 -10.72 3.26 -3.41
N PHE A 54 -9.89 3.99 -2.66
CA PHE A 54 -8.70 4.64 -3.22
C PHE A 54 -7.74 3.63 -3.86
N VAL A 55 -7.57 2.44 -3.28
CA VAL A 55 -6.67 1.41 -3.83
C VAL A 55 -7.30 0.69 -5.02
N GLU A 56 -8.60 0.44 -5.02
CA GLU A 56 -9.33 -0.14 -6.17
C GLU A 56 -9.34 0.78 -7.39
N GLU A 57 -9.31 2.09 -7.20
CA GLU A 57 -9.20 3.08 -8.29
C GLU A 57 -7.79 3.12 -8.93
N LEU A 58 -6.78 2.52 -8.30
CA LEU A 58 -5.47 2.37 -8.91
C LEU A 58 -5.51 1.25 -9.94
N ASN A 59 -4.99 1.50 -11.14
CA ASN A 59 -4.96 0.51 -12.21
C ASN A 59 -3.78 -0.46 -11.98
N ASP A 60 -4.09 -1.67 -11.50
CA ASP A 60 -3.14 -2.76 -11.21
C ASP A 60 -2.01 -2.37 -10.21
N PRO A 61 -2.35 -1.93 -8.98
CA PRO A 61 -1.35 -1.48 -8.03
C PRO A 61 -0.64 -2.69 -7.38
N PRO A 62 0.67 -2.60 -7.12
CA PRO A 62 1.39 -3.58 -6.31
C PRO A 62 1.09 -3.45 -4.79
N CYS A 63 -0.12 -3.00 -4.43
CA CYS A 63 -0.55 -2.84 -3.04
C CYS A 63 -1.94 -3.41 -2.79
N VAL A 64 -2.11 -4.07 -1.64
CA VAL A 64 -3.39 -4.67 -1.21
C VAL A 64 -3.76 -4.14 0.17
N VAL A 65 -5.05 -3.93 0.40
CA VAL A 65 -5.61 -3.48 1.68
C VAL A 65 -6.44 -4.60 2.32
N TYR A 66 -6.23 -4.83 3.61
CA TYR A 66 -7.01 -5.74 4.45
C TYR A 66 -7.63 -4.95 5.61
N ALA A 67 -8.84 -5.34 6.03
CA ALA A 67 -9.54 -4.85 7.23
C ALA A 67 -9.32 -5.77 8.45
#